data_AF-A0A7X3ZF48-F1
#
_entry.id   AF-A0A7X3ZF48-F1
#
_cell.length_a   1.000
_cell.length_b   1.000
_cell.length_c   1.000
_cell.angle_alpha   90.00
_cell.angle_beta   90.00
_cell.angle_gamma   90.00
#
_symmetry.space_group_name_H-M   'P 1'
#
loop_
_entity.id
_entity.type
_entity.pdbx_description
1 polymer ?
#
loop_
_entity_poly.entity_id
_entity_poly.type
_entity_poly.pdbx_seq_one_letter_code
_entity_poly.pdbx_strand_id
1 'polypeptide(L)'
;IQDNDRGVVVGAASFGKGSVQTIFDLREREDESSALKLTTALYYAPSGRSIHRAQDIARPVHRVLFGDRELPHQLVMDLILRSENRAKALSALQSHFDMDSESAESVLLIRLGDLVGKSKMGAAGLPDSMGNQTYYTQRGRKVFGGGGIRPDISVESEPFPPYVQELERRRLFFDFVIDYVSTDSSWAEEHPDLTVCDEMVEGFMEFVRTKDIGLDQGQKGLNQIADLEDLAEKMDWGEAAQESIQQLRVAVKQEWERRYSSELEPYIKSALRRELILRFRGRKAQLLEGLQEDVQLAKAIEVLADREQYLGVLAAEEAK
;
A
#
# COMPACT_ATOMS: atom_id res chain seq x y z
N ILE A 1 -12.52 18.06 15.58
CA ILE A 1 -11.78 17.97 16.88
C ILE A 1 -10.54 18.85 16.81
N GLN A 2 -9.54 18.49 15.99
CA GLN A 2 -8.29 19.24 15.80
C GLN A 2 -8.52 20.72 15.44
N ASP A 3 -9.25 20.98 14.35
CA ASP A 3 -9.50 22.35 13.84
C ASP A 3 -10.26 23.26 14.83
N ASN A 4 -11.03 22.67 15.75
CA ASN A 4 -11.77 23.41 16.76
C ASN A 4 -11.04 23.44 18.11
N ASP A 5 -9.81 22.92 18.18
CA ASP A 5 -9.01 22.82 19.40
C ASP A 5 -9.75 22.14 20.56
N ARG A 6 -10.60 21.16 20.23
CA ARG A 6 -11.39 20.40 21.20
C ARG A 6 -10.66 19.18 21.74
N GLY A 7 -9.52 18.84 21.16
CA GLY A 7 -8.69 17.71 21.55
C GLY A 7 -7.47 17.58 20.65
N VAL A 8 -6.49 16.81 21.16
CA VAL A 8 -5.24 16.47 20.48
C VAL A 8 -5.47 15.21 19.63
N VAL A 9 -4.94 15.20 18.41
CA VAL A 9 -4.93 14.04 17.52
C VAL A 9 -3.56 13.37 17.60
N VAL A 10 -3.54 12.08 17.94
CA VAL A 10 -2.34 11.24 18.05
C VAL A 10 -2.45 10.09 17.07
N GLY A 11 -1.35 9.74 16.39
CA GLY A 11 -1.31 8.55 15.52
C GLY A 11 -0.51 8.78 14.24
N ALA A 12 -0.86 8.09 13.17
CA ALA A 12 -0.29 8.31 11.84
C ALA A 12 -1.13 9.26 10.98
N ALA A 13 -0.54 9.81 9.93
CA ALA A 13 -1.29 10.62 8.96
C ALA A 13 -2.40 9.78 8.31
N SER A 14 -3.64 10.27 8.35
CA SER A 14 -4.77 9.56 7.72
C SER A 14 -4.61 9.50 6.20
N PHE A 15 -5.26 8.52 5.57
CA PHE A 15 -5.16 8.27 4.13
C PHE A 15 -5.51 9.49 3.25
N GLY A 16 -6.47 10.32 3.67
CA GLY A 16 -6.91 11.49 2.92
C GLY A 16 -7.98 11.20 1.86
N LYS A 17 -8.87 10.24 2.11
CA LYS A 17 -10.08 10.08 1.29
C LYS A 17 -11.13 11.09 1.75
N GLY A 18 -11.13 12.25 1.11
CA GLY A 18 -12.06 13.34 1.38
C GLY A 18 -13.05 13.59 0.24
N SER A 19 -13.36 12.58 -0.59
CA SER A 19 -14.24 12.73 -1.76
C SER A 19 -15.53 11.94 -1.62
N VAL A 20 -16.62 12.49 -2.17
CA VAL A 20 -17.93 11.84 -2.27
C VAL A 20 -18.12 11.34 -3.69
N GLN A 21 -18.48 10.06 -3.83
CA GLN A 21 -18.76 9.44 -5.12
C GLN A 21 -20.26 9.17 -5.25
N THR A 22 -20.84 9.60 -6.36
CA THR A 22 -22.25 9.36 -6.73
C THR A 22 -22.29 8.44 -7.96
N ILE A 23 -23.25 7.51 -7.98
CA ILE A 23 -23.48 6.60 -9.09
C ILE A 23 -24.64 7.17 -9.92
N PHE A 24 -24.45 7.25 -11.23
CA PHE A 24 -25.43 7.68 -12.20
C PHE A 24 -25.71 6.53 -13.16
N ASP A 25 -26.93 6.04 -13.20
CA ASP A 25 -27.30 4.97 -14.13
C ASP A 25 -27.34 5.50 -15.56
N LEU A 26 -26.69 4.79 -16.47
CA LEU A 26 -26.64 5.11 -17.90
C LEU A 26 -27.60 4.16 -18.60
N ARG A 27 -28.85 4.61 -18.75
CA ARG A 27 -30.01 3.99 -19.45
C ARG A 27 -29.96 2.46 -19.66
N GLU A 28 -30.94 1.80 -19.07
CA GLU A 28 -31.29 0.39 -19.29
C GLU A 28 -31.68 0.16 -20.77
N ARG A 29 -30.82 -0.51 -21.53
CA ARG A 29 -31.32 -1.45 -22.54
C ARG A 29 -31.70 -2.71 -21.78
N GLU A 30 -32.77 -3.39 -22.20
CA GLU A 30 -33.39 -4.51 -21.49
C GLU A 30 -32.39 -5.62 -21.05
N ASP A 31 -31.20 -5.68 -21.65
CA ASP A 31 -30.19 -6.72 -21.39
C ASP A 31 -28.86 -6.20 -20.80
N GLU A 32 -28.67 -4.88 -20.59
CA GLU A 32 -27.41 -4.32 -20.06
C GLU A 32 -27.65 -3.12 -19.12
N SER A 33 -27.31 -3.29 -17.84
CA SER A 33 -27.24 -2.18 -16.87
C SER A 33 -25.82 -1.62 -16.80
N SER A 34 -25.64 -0.36 -17.16
CA SER A 34 -24.37 0.35 -17.02
C SER A 34 -24.53 1.56 -16.09
N ALA A 35 -23.49 1.89 -15.33
CA ALA A 35 -23.52 3.00 -14.38
C ALA A 35 -22.18 3.74 -14.33
N LEU A 36 -22.26 5.05 -14.15
CA LEU A 36 -21.13 5.97 -14.07
C LEU A 36 -20.91 6.39 -12.63
N LYS A 37 -19.72 6.12 -12.09
CA LYS A 37 -19.32 6.56 -10.74
C LYS A 37 -18.47 7.82 -10.84
N LEU A 38 -19.00 8.96 -10.39
CA LEU A 38 -18.30 10.25 -10.42
C LEU A 38 -18.06 10.79 -9.02
N THR A 39 -16.91 11.42 -8.82
CA THR A 39 -16.68 12.26 -7.64
C THR A 39 -17.46 13.57 -7.80
N THR A 40 -18.39 13.85 -6.91
CA THR A 40 -19.31 15.00 -7.00
C THR A 40 -19.04 16.08 -5.95
N ALA A 41 -18.36 15.75 -4.85
CA ALA A 41 -18.04 16.69 -3.78
C ALA A 41 -16.75 16.32 -3.04
N LEU A 42 -16.23 17.31 -2.31
CA LEU A 42 -15.06 17.18 -1.43
C LEU A 42 -15.41 17.61 0.00
N TYR A 43 -14.79 16.95 0.97
CA TYR A 43 -14.86 17.30 2.39
C TYR A 43 -13.76 18.29 2.76
N TYR A 44 -14.18 19.36 3.43
CA TYR A 44 -13.32 20.38 4.00
C TYR A 44 -13.49 20.40 5.52
N ALA A 45 -12.39 20.57 6.24
CA ALA A 45 -12.42 20.74 7.68
C ALA A 45 -12.83 22.18 8.06
N PRO A 46 -13.21 22.46 9.32
CA PRO A 46 -13.65 23.80 9.75
C PRO A 46 -12.68 24.95 9.44
N SER A 47 -11.37 24.68 9.40
CA SER A 47 -10.36 25.68 8.99
C SER A 47 -10.38 26.01 7.49
N GLY A 48 -11.23 25.35 6.69
CA GLY A 48 -11.30 25.48 5.24
C GLY A 48 -10.32 24.60 4.48
N ARG A 49 -9.53 23.76 5.16
CA ARG A 49 -8.57 22.85 4.50
C ARG A 49 -9.26 21.62 3.90
N SER A 50 -8.86 21.24 2.69
CA SER A 50 -9.33 20.00 2.06
C SER A 50 -8.71 18.78 2.77
N ILE A 51 -9.55 17.80 3.10
CA ILE A 51 -9.10 16.49 3.61
C ILE A 51 -8.64 15.61 2.46
N HIS A 52 -9.21 15.80 1.27
CA HIS A 52 -8.88 14.97 0.14
C HIS A 52 -7.41 15.17 -0.23
N ARG A 53 -6.66 14.08 -0.14
CA ARG A 53 -5.39 13.95 -0.82
C ARG A 53 -5.71 14.15 -2.29
N ALA A 54 -5.34 15.31 -2.81
CA ALA A 54 -5.15 15.41 -4.24
C ALA A 54 -4.07 14.36 -4.50
N GLN A 55 -4.47 13.20 -5.04
CA GLN A 55 -3.56 12.61 -5.98
C GLN A 55 -3.31 13.78 -6.92
N ASP A 56 -2.05 14.17 -7.04
CA ASP A 56 -1.61 14.41 -8.38
C ASP A 56 -2.13 13.18 -9.16
N ILE A 57 -3.34 13.29 -9.74
CA ILE A 57 -3.40 13.22 -11.19
C ILE A 57 -2.26 14.15 -11.52
N ALA A 58 -1.04 13.60 -11.60
CA ALA A 58 0.02 14.23 -12.30
C ALA A 58 -0.76 14.66 -13.51
N ARG A 59 -1.03 15.96 -13.67
CA ARG A 59 -1.49 16.43 -14.97
C ARG A 59 -0.44 15.76 -15.82
N PRO A 60 -0.78 14.69 -16.59
CA PRO A 60 0.25 13.98 -17.31
C PRO A 60 0.95 15.13 -18.01
N VAL A 61 2.23 15.34 -17.67
CA VAL A 61 2.92 16.53 -18.14
C VAL A 61 2.99 16.23 -19.60
N HIS A 62 1.98 16.72 -20.32
CA HIS A 62 1.65 16.34 -21.68
C HIS A 62 2.63 17.08 -22.61
N ARG A 63 3.81 17.38 -22.09
CA ARG A 63 4.76 18.35 -22.57
C ARG A 63 6.14 17.73 -22.40
N VAL A 64 6.76 17.44 -23.53
CA VAL A 64 8.16 17.05 -23.61
C VAL A 64 8.95 18.35 -23.50
N LEU A 65 9.79 18.48 -22.47
CA LEU A 65 10.73 19.61 -22.38
C LEU A 65 11.91 19.33 -23.32
N PHE A 66 12.16 20.24 -24.26
CA PHE A 66 13.28 20.16 -25.18
C PHE A 66 13.97 21.54 -25.28
N GLY A 67 15.16 21.66 -24.69
CA GLY A 67 15.79 22.96 -24.45
C GLY A 67 14.87 23.87 -23.63
N ASP A 68 14.65 25.09 -24.11
CA ASP A 68 13.71 26.05 -23.51
C ASP A 68 12.27 25.93 -24.06
N ARG A 69 11.99 24.92 -24.90
CA ARG A 69 10.69 24.73 -25.55
C ARG A 69 9.90 23.58 -24.93
N GLU A 70 8.59 23.76 -24.82
CA GLU A 70 7.66 22.70 -24.41
C GLU A 70 6.93 22.15 -25.64
N LEU A 71 7.11 20.86 -25.94
CA LEU A 71 6.47 20.20 -27.09
C LEU A 71 5.26 19.37 -26.64
N PRO A 72 4.06 19.53 -27.23
CA PRO A 72 2.90 18.70 -26.91
C PRO A 72 3.14 17.22 -27.27
N HIS A 73 3.22 16.35 -26.26
CA HIS A 73 3.55 14.92 -26.43
C HIS A 73 2.62 14.18 -27.40
N GLN A 74 1.31 14.45 -27.39
CA GLN A 74 0.32 13.86 -28.29
C GLN A 74 0.62 14.17 -29.75
N LEU A 75 1.06 15.40 -30.02
CA LEU A 75 1.36 15.85 -31.37
C LEU A 75 2.68 15.25 -31.87
N VAL A 76 3.69 15.18 -31.00
CA VAL A 76 4.94 14.46 -31.29
C VAL A 76 4.65 12.99 -31.62
N MET A 77 3.82 12.32 -30.81
CA MET A 77 3.43 10.93 -31.03
C MET A 77 2.62 10.75 -32.32
N ASP A 78 1.68 11.65 -32.61
CA ASP A 78 0.87 11.60 -33.84
C ASP A 78 1.76 11.75 -35.09
N LEU A 79 2.70 12.69 -35.09
CA LEU A 79 3.64 12.88 -36.19
C LEU A 79 4.56 11.66 -36.39
N ILE A 80 5.02 11.04 -35.30
CA ILE A 80 5.84 9.82 -35.36
C ILE A 80 5.04 8.64 -35.88
N LEU A 81 3.83 8.40 -35.34
CA LEU A 81 2.99 7.25 -35.69
C LEU A 81 2.41 7.35 -37.12
N ARG A 82 2.19 8.57 -37.63
CA ARG A 82 1.76 8.78 -39.03
C ARG A 82 2.90 8.74 -40.04
N SER A 83 4.15 8.77 -39.58
CA SER A 83 5.30 8.76 -40.47
C SER A 83 5.69 7.33 -40.84
N GLU A 84 5.76 7.06 -42.14
CA GLU A 84 6.10 5.72 -42.65
C GLU A 84 7.51 5.26 -42.27
N ASN A 85 8.44 6.20 -42.07
CA ASN A 85 9.83 5.90 -41.73
C ASN A 85 10.49 7.05 -40.95
N ARG A 86 11.67 6.77 -40.39
CA ARG A 86 12.45 7.71 -39.56
C ARG A 86 12.74 9.04 -40.27
N ALA A 87 13.09 9.02 -41.56
CA ALA A 87 13.41 10.23 -42.31
C ALA A 87 12.18 11.15 -42.48
N LYS A 88 11.00 10.57 -42.74
CA LYS A 88 9.73 11.32 -42.78
C LYS A 88 9.34 11.86 -41.41
N ALA A 89 9.56 11.08 -40.34
CA ALA A 89 9.30 11.53 -38.96
C ALA A 89 10.19 12.72 -38.58
N LEU A 90 11.48 12.69 -38.94
CA LEU A 90 12.40 13.81 -38.75
C LEU A 90 11.91 15.05 -39.48
N SER A 91 11.63 14.94 -40.78
CA SER A 91 11.15 16.06 -41.58
C SER A 91 9.83 16.64 -41.04
N ALA A 92 8.92 15.79 -40.58
CA ALA A 92 7.65 16.20 -39.98
C ALA A 92 7.85 16.96 -38.65
N LEU A 93 8.75 16.48 -37.78
CA LEU A 93 9.08 17.17 -36.52
C LEU A 93 9.77 18.51 -36.78
N GLN A 94 10.75 18.55 -37.70
CA GLN A 94 11.43 19.78 -38.11
C GLN A 94 10.46 20.83 -38.64
N SER A 95 9.58 20.42 -39.57
CA SER A 95 8.63 21.34 -40.18
C SER A 95 7.54 21.79 -39.20
N HIS A 96 7.08 20.92 -38.30
CA HIS A 96 5.96 21.23 -37.42
C HIS A 96 6.38 22.07 -36.21
N PHE A 97 7.60 21.88 -35.70
CA PHE A 97 8.09 22.56 -34.50
C PHE A 97 9.21 23.58 -34.78
N ASP A 98 9.52 23.83 -36.05
CA ASP A 98 10.58 24.74 -36.50
C ASP A 98 11.88 24.46 -35.74
N MET A 99 12.35 23.21 -35.86
CA MET A 99 13.52 22.69 -35.17
C MET A 99 14.58 22.19 -36.17
N ASP A 100 15.84 22.30 -35.79
CA ASP A 100 16.96 21.78 -36.59
C ASP A 100 17.01 20.24 -36.60
N SER A 101 17.88 19.69 -37.44
CA SER A 101 18.01 18.23 -37.62
C SER A 101 18.48 17.51 -36.37
N GLU A 102 19.38 18.12 -35.60
CA GLU A 102 19.95 17.51 -34.40
C GLU A 102 18.90 17.45 -33.26
N SER A 103 18.07 18.50 -33.19
CA SER A 103 16.94 18.60 -32.29
C SER A 103 15.85 17.58 -32.61
N ALA A 104 15.49 17.44 -33.89
CA ALA A 104 14.52 16.44 -34.33
C ALA A 104 15.00 15.00 -34.09
N GLU A 105 16.30 14.74 -34.28
CA GLU A 105 16.89 13.44 -33.95
C GLU A 105 16.85 13.15 -32.46
N SER A 106 17.14 14.14 -31.63
CA SER A 106 17.09 14.01 -30.18
C SER A 106 15.69 13.68 -29.68
N VAL A 107 14.63 14.26 -30.28
CA VAL A 107 13.23 13.93 -29.95
C VAL A 107 12.89 12.46 -30.26
N LEU A 108 13.39 11.92 -31.37
CA LEU A 108 13.17 10.51 -31.73
C LEU A 108 13.95 9.51 -30.87
N LEU A 109 14.97 9.97 -30.14
CA LEU A 109 15.76 9.16 -29.21
C LEU A 109 15.16 9.11 -27.80
N ILE A 110 14.15 9.94 -27.51
CA ILE A 110 13.43 9.89 -26.24
C ILE A 110 12.75 8.53 -26.12
N ARG A 111 12.97 7.84 -25.00
CA ARG A 111 12.35 6.54 -24.78
C ARG A 111 10.83 6.70 -24.75
N LEU A 112 10.12 5.74 -25.32
CA LEU A 112 8.65 5.75 -25.31
C LEU A 112 8.07 5.84 -23.89
N GLY A 113 8.76 5.26 -22.90
CA GLY A 113 8.41 5.41 -21.49
C GLY A 113 8.43 6.86 -21.00
N ASP A 114 9.40 7.66 -21.46
CA ASP A 114 9.55 9.07 -21.07
C ASP A 114 8.54 9.97 -21.82
N LEU A 115 8.18 9.62 -23.06
CA LEU A 115 7.11 10.28 -23.85
C LEU A 115 5.71 10.04 -23.29
N VAL A 116 5.49 8.88 -22.66
CA VAL A 116 4.19 8.43 -22.11
C VAL A 116 4.11 8.69 -20.59
N GLY A 117 5.13 9.30 -19.98
CA GLY A 117 5.14 9.66 -18.56
C GLY A 117 5.42 8.49 -17.59
N LYS A 118 5.97 7.38 -18.09
CA LYS A 118 6.56 6.31 -17.26
C LYS A 118 8.04 6.57 -17.00
N SER A 119 8.37 7.76 -16.47
CA SER A 119 9.58 7.89 -15.69
C SER A 119 9.43 6.98 -14.46
N LYS A 120 10.43 6.16 -14.18
CA LYS A 120 10.50 5.36 -12.95
C LYS A 120 10.17 6.27 -11.77
N MET A 121 9.18 5.88 -10.97
CA MET A 121 8.99 6.34 -9.59
C MET A 121 10.25 5.98 -8.79
N GLY A 122 11.32 6.74 -8.98
CA GLY A 122 12.41 6.90 -8.05
C GLY A 122 12.09 8.13 -7.22
N ALA A 123 12.18 7.98 -5.91
CA ALA A 123 11.95 9.01 -4.90
C ALA A 123 12.82 10.27 -5.12
N ALA A 124 12.38 11.15 -6.00
CA ALA A 124 12.83 12.53 -6.10
C ALA A 124 11.59 13.41 -5.91
N GLY A 125 11.61 14.20 -4.83
CA GLY A 125 10.47 14.94 -4.29
C GLY A 125 9.67 15.70 -5.36
N LEU A 126 8.38 15.38 -5.45
CA LEU A 126 7.40 16.23 -6.09
C LEU A 126 7.31 17.55 -5.30
N PRO A 127 7.20 18.73 -5.96
CA PRO A 127 6.98 19.98 -5.27
C PRO A 127 5.59 19.94 -4.62
N ASP A 128 5.62 19.91 -3.30
CA ASP A 128 4.54 19.84 -2.32
C ASP A 128 3.60 21.08 -2.34
N SER A 129 3.11 21.45 -3.53
CA SER A 129 2.46 22.75 -3.78
C SER A 129 0.97 22.78 -3.38
N MET A 130 0.40 21.65 -2.98
CA MET A 130 -0.96 21.55 -2.41
C MET A 130 -0.97 20.99 -0.97
N GLY A 131 0.09 20.28 -0.55
CA GLY A 131 0.24 19.75 0.81
C GLY A 131 0.75 20.76 1.84
N ASN A 132 1.33 21.88 1.40
CA ASN A 132 1.88 22.94 2.26
C ASN A 132 1.01 24.21 2.36
N GLN A 133 -0.24 24.20 1.89
CA GLN A 133 -1.15 25.29 2.25
C GLN A 133 -1.36 25.27 3.77
N THR A 134 -0.91 26.35 4.41
CA THR A 134 -1.01 26.53 5.86
C THR A 134 -2.40 27.06 6.18
N TYR A 135 -3.09 26.35 7.05
CA TYR A 135 -4.36 26.73 7.64
C TYR A 135 -4.16 26.85 9.15
N TYR A 136 -5.17 27.40 9.81
CA TYR A 136 -5.12 27.64 11.24
C TYR A 136 -6.35 27.04 11.92
N THR A 137 -6.13 26.42 13.08
CA THR A 137 -7.24 26.04 13.96
C THR A 137 -7.90 27.29 14.55
N GLN A 138 -9.02 27.14 15.24
CA GLN A 138 -9.73 28.26 15.89
C GLN A 138 -8.85 29.09 16.82
N ARG A 139 -7.86 28.46 17.47
CA ARG A 139 -6.89 29.10 18.37
C ARG A 139 -5.57 29.45 17.70
N GLY A 140 -5.46 29.31 16.38
CA GLY A 140 -4.28 29.75 15.62
C GLY A 140 -3.15 28.73 15.50
N ARG A 141 -3.37 27.44 15.81
CA ARG A 141 -2.34 26.41 15.57
C ARG A 141 -2.24 26.11 14.07
N LYS A 142 -1.01 25.96 13.56
CA LYS A 142 -0.80 25.62 12.15
C LYS A 142 -1.25 24.20 11.86
N VAL A 143 -2.04 24.05 10.80
CA VAL A 143 -2.47 22.76 10.26
C VAL A 143 -2.37 22.77 8.74
N PHE A 144 -2.21 21.60 8.13
CA PHE A 144 -1.99 21.47 6.69
C PHE A 144 -3.14 20.76 6.01
N GLY A 145 -3.48 21.17 4.79
CA GLY A 145 -4.47 20.53 3.93
C GLY A 145 -3.86 19.56 2.91
N GLY A 146 -4.71 18.92 2.10
CA GLY A 146 -4.28 18.29 0.84
C GLY A 146 -3.63 16.91 0.94
N GLY A 147 -3.60 16.28 2.12
CA GLY A 147 -2.94 14.97 2.32
C GLY A 147 -3.62 14.07 3.36
N GLY A 148 -4.85 14.39 3.76
CA GLY A 148 -5.50 13.83 4.94
C GLY A 148 -5.26 14.66 6.21
N ILE A 149 -5.82 14.20 7.32
CA ILE A 149 -5.56 14.75 8.65
C ILE A 149 -4.18 14.30 9.10
N ARG A 150 -3.28 15.28 9.27
CA ARG A 150 -1.99 15.11 9.96
C ARG A 150 -2.22 15.22 11.48
N PRO A 151 -1.75 14.26 12.28
CA PRO A 151 -1.90 14.28 13.72
C PRO A 151 -1.08 15.43 14.34
N ASP A 152 -1.49 15.87 15.53
CA ASP A 152 -0.71 16.82 16.34
C ASP A 152 0.54 16.12 16.93
N ILE A 153 0.43 14.84 17.27
CA ILE A 153 1.54 13.98 17.72
C ILE A 153 1.62 12.78 16.78
N SER A 154 2.70 12.72 16.00
CA SER A 154 2.93 11.59 15.08
C SER A 154 3.45 10.38 15.85
N VAL A 155 2.75 9.26 15.69
CA VAL A 155 3.14 7.94 16.17
C VAL A 155 2.99 7.00 15.00
N GLU A 156 4.12 6.67 14.38
CA GLU A 156 4.13 5.67 13.32
C GLU A 156 3.89 4.30 13.94
N SER A 157 3.02 3.51 13.30
CA SER A 157 2.86 2.11 13.64
C SER A 157 3.70 1.29 12.68
N GLU A 158 4.36 0.26 13.19
CA GLU A 158 5.05 -0.68 12.31
C GLU A 158 4.05 -1.31 11.34
N PRO A 159 4.29 -1.22 10.02
CA PRO A 159 3.40 -1.83 9.06
C PRO A 159 3.51 -3.34 9.18
N PHE A 160 2.36 -4.02 9.17
CA PHE A 160 2.32 -5.48 9.09
C PHE A 160 3.17 -5.97 7.92
N PRO A 161 3.91 -7.08 8.06
CA PRO A 161 4.63 -7.68 6.94
C PRO A 161 3.69 -7.92 5.75
N PRO A 162 4.08 -7.58 4.51
CA PRO A 162 3.20 -7.71 3.34
C PRO A 162 2.60 -9.11 3.15
N TYR A 163 3.36 -10.14 3.54
CA TYR A 163 2.88 -11.52 3.55
C TYR A 163 1.65 -11.68 4.45
N VAL A 164 1.72 -11.23 5.71
CA VAL A 164 0.61 -11.30 6.67
C VAL A 164 -0.59 -10.47 6.20
N GLN A 165 -0.36 -9.27 5.64
CA GLN A 165 -1.43 -8.44 5.08
C GLN A 165 -2.21 -9.17 4.00
N GLU A 166 -1.52 -9.94 3.17
CA GLU A 166 -2.14 -10.69 2.08
C GLU A 166 -2.89 -11.92 2.58
N LEU A 167 -2.41 -12.59 3.64
CA LEU A 167 -3.16 -13.64 4.34
C LEU A 167 -4.47 -13.10 4.93
N GLU A 168 -4.42 -11.92 5.57
CA GLU A 168 -5.60 -11.20 6.09
C GLU A 168 -6.57 -10.80 4.96
N ARG A 169 -6.05 -10.22 3.87
CA ARG A 169 -6.86 -9.79 2.72
C ARG A 169 -7.64 -10.95 2.11
N ARG A 170 -7.05 -12.15 2.12
CA ARG A 170 -7.68 -13.39 1.65
C ARG A 170 -8.53 -14.09 2.70
N ARG A 171 -8.61 -13.55 3.93
CA ARG A 171 -9.38 -14.08 5.07
C ARG A 171 -8.93 -15.47 5.53
N LEU A 172 -7.67 -15.83 5.32
CA LEU A 172 -7.18 -17.19 5.62
C LEU A 172 -7.15 -17.50 7.11
N PHE A 173 -6.88 -16.51 7.97
CA PHE A 173 -6.95 -16.67 9.42
C PHE A 173 -8.36 -17.05 9.88
N PHE A 174 -9.36 -16.34 9.35
CA PHE A 174 -10.77 -16.63 9.63
C PHE A 174 -11.13 -18.03 9.15
N ASP A 175 -10.84 -18.37 7.90
CA ASP A 175 -11.20 -19.66 7.31
C ASP A 175 -10.53 -20.81 8.09
N PHE A 176 -9.24 -20.67 8.43
CA PHE A 176 -8.53 -21.65 9.24
C PHE A 176 -9.14 -21.80 10.63
N VAL A 177 -9.43 -20.71 11.34
CA VAL A 177 -10.00 -20.79 12.69
C VAL A 177 -11.35 -21.47 12.65
N ILE A 178 -12.19 -21.17 11.65
CA ILE A 178 -13.46 -21.88 11.45
C ILE A 178 -13.20 -23.38 11.28
N ASP A 179 -12.33 -23.79 10.36
CA ASP A 179 -12.06 -25.20 10.10
C ASP A 179 -11.46 -25.90 11.33
N TYR A 180 -10.47 -25.27 11.99
CA TYR A 180 -9.73 -25.80 13.13
C TYR A 180 -10.62 -26.04 14.36
N VAL A 181 -11.56 -25.13 14.66
CA VAL A 181 -12.45 -25.27 15.82
C VAL A 181 -13.80 -25.88 15.47
N SER A 182 -14.13 -26.05 14.18
CA SER A 182 -15.43 -26.60 13.75
C SER A 182 -15.64 -28.05 14.20
N THR A 183 -14.56 -28.79 14.40
CA THR A 183 -14.60 -30.20 14.82
C THR A 183 -14.88 -30.37 16.30
N ASP A 184 -14.76 -29.31 17.12
CA ASP A 184 -14.87 -29.40 18.57
C ASP A 184 -15.52 -28.15 19.18
N SER A 185 -16.82 -28.23 19.47
CA SER A 185 -17.56 -27.17 20.15
C SER A 185 -17.11 -26.92 21.60
N SER A 186 -16.37 -27.84 22.21
CA SER A 186 -15.79 -27.73 23.56
C SER A 186 -14.38 -27.13 23.58
N TRP A 187 -13.78 -26.83 22.42
CA TRP A 187 -12.40 -26.33 22.37
C TRP A 187 -12.16 -25.12 23.29
N ALA A 188 -13.11 -24.20 23.36
CA ALA A 188 -13.03 -23.01 24.23
C ALA A 188 -13.18 -23.31 25.73
N GLU A 189 -13.79 -24.44 26.11
CA GLU A 189 -13.86 -24.90 27.50
C GLU A 189 -12.50 -25.45 27.96
N GLU A 190 -11.78 -26.12 27.05
CA GLU A 190 -10.43 -26.62 27.29
C GLU A 190 -9.37 -25.51 27.21
N HIS A 191 -9.63 -24.45 26.45
CA HIS A 191 -8.73 -23.33 26.22
C HIS A 191 -9.36 -21.98 26.62
N PRO A 192 -9.65 -21.76 27.91
CA PRO A 192 -10.38 -20.57 28.37
C PRO A 192 -9.67 -19.25 28.02
N ASP A 193 -8.35 -19.26 27.96
CA ASP A 193 -7.52 -18.09 27.63
C ASP A 193 -7.34 -17.85 26.12
N LEU A 194 -7.84 -18.75 25.27
CA LEU A 194 -7.75 -18.69 23.80
C LEU A 194 -6.32 -18.44 23.33
N THR A 195 -5.35 -19.09 23.98
CA THR A 195 -3.92 -18.99 23.65
C THR A 195 -3.63 -19.71 22.34
N VAL A 196 -2.82 -19.09 21.49
CA VAL A 196 -2.35 -19.69 20.25
C VAL A 196 -1.05 -20.43 20.54
N CYS A 197 -1.11 -21.75 20.52
CA CYS A 197 0.05 -22.63 20.68
C CYS A 197 0.80 -22.83 19.36
N ASP A 198 2.00 -23.41 19.45
CA ASP A 198 2.85 -23.65 18.28
C ASP A 198 2.20 -24.67 17.33
N GLU A 199 1.46 -25.66 17.86
CA GLU A 199 0.76 -26.65 17.01
C GLU A 199 -0.32 -25.99 16.14
N MET A 200 -1.02 -24.99 16.65
CA MET A 200 -2.03 -24.24 15.89
C MET A 200 -1.37 -23.42 14.77
N VAL A 201 -0.21 -22.85 15.05
CA VAL A 201 0.57 -22.05 14.10
C VAL A 201 1.11 -22.93 12.96
N GLU A 202 1.63 -24.11 13.30
CA GLU A 202 2.04 -25.12 12.32
C GLU A 202 0.86 -25.58 11.46
N GLY A 203 -0.29 -25.88 12.09
CA GLY A 203 -1.51 -26.26 11.40
C GLY A 203 -2.02 -25.16 10.45
N PHE A 204 -1.91 -23.89 10.85
CA PHE A 204 -2.26 -22.75 10.00
C PHE A 204 -1.35 -22.67 8.77
N MET A 205 -0.04 -22.88 8.95
CA MET A 205 0.89 -22.83 7.81
C MET A 205 0.64 -23.96 6.82
N GLU A 206 0.34 -25.16 7.32
CA GLU A 206 -0.05 -26.26 6.45
C GLU A 206 -1.34 -25.95 5.70
N PHE A 207 -2.34 -25.39 6.39
CA PHE A 207 -3.56 -24.91 5.76
C PHE A 207 -3.27 -23.91 4.63
N VAL A 208 -2.40 -22.92 4.86
CA VAL A 208 -2.00 -21.94 3.84
C VAL A 208 -1.35 -22.60 2.62
N ARG A 209 -0.50 -23.63 2.82
CA ARG A 209 0.14 -24.39 1.73
C ARG A 209 -0.88 -25.12 0.85
N THR A 210 -1.91 -25.72 1.45
CA THR A 210 -2.92 -26.49 0.70
C THR A 210 -3.79 -25.64 -0.22
N LYS A 211 -3.92 -24.32 0.03
CA LYS A 211 -4.84 -23.47 -0.72
C LYS A 211 -4.31 -23.00 -2.09
N ASP A 212 -3.09 -23.38 -2.48
CA ASP A 212 -2.42 -23.02 -3.75
C ASP A 212 -2.64 -21.55 -4.18
N ILE A 213 -2.33 -20.64 -3.25
CA ILE A 213 -2.70 -19.23 -3.37
C ILE A 213 -1.64 -18.35 -4.04
N GLY A 214 -0.52 -18.95 -4.48
CA GLY A 214 0.60 -18.23 -5.12
C GLY A 214 1.25 -17.16 -4.24
N LEU A 215 1.03 -17.20 -2.93
CA LEU A 215 1.52 -16.19 -1.97
C LEU A 215 2.91 -16.47 -1.42
N ASP A 216 3.25 -17.75 -1.35
CA ASP A 216 4.48 -18.16 -0.71
C ASP A 216 5.62 -18.07 -1.74
N GLN A 217 6.27 -16.90 -1.81
CA GLN A 217 7.44 -16.73 -2.66
C GLN A 217 8.60 -17.64 -2.22
N GLY A 218 8.67 -17.98 -0.92
CA GLY A 218 9.62 -18.95 -0.38
C GLY A 218 9.33 -20.36 -0.89
N GLN A 219 8.08 -20.80 -0.80
CA GLN A 219 7.62 -22.09 -1.35
C GLN A 219 7.68 -22.11 -2.88
N LYS A 220 7.42 -20.98 -3.56
CA LYS A 220 7.62 -20.88 -5.01
C LYS A 220 9.09 -21.10 -5.36
N GLY A 221 10.02 -20.52 -4.60
CA GLY A 221 11.45 -20.79 -4.73
C GLY A 221 11.78 -22.25 -4.47
N LEU A 222 11.25 -22.85 -3.40
CA LEU A 222 11.45 -24.27 -3.08
C LEU A 222 10.84 -25.22 -4.13
N ASN A 223 9.69 -24.89 -4.70
CA ASN A 223 9.05 -25.64 -5.78
C ASN A 223 9.89 -25.56 -7.06
N GLN A 224 10.43 -24.38 -7.39
CA GLN A 224 11.35 -24.23 -8.52
C GLN A 224 12.66 -25.00 -8.31
N ILE A 225 13.14 -25.10 -7.07
CA ILE A 225 14.30 -25.92 -6.74
C ILE A 225 13.94 -27.41 -6.90
N ALA A 226 12.76 -27.84 -6.47
CA ALA A 226 12.28 -29.21 -6.70
C ALA A 226 12.15 -29.52 -8.20
N ASP A 227 11.64 -28.60 -9.01
CA ASP A 227 11.60 -28.74 -10.48
C ASP A 227 13.02 -28.91 -11.08
N LEU A 228 14.02 -28.21 -10.52
CA LEU A 228 15.42 -28.35 -10.91
C LEU A 228 16.03 -29.69 -10.46
N GLU A 229 15.69 -30.19 -9.28
CA GLU A 229 16.09 -31.53 -8.80
C GLU A 229 15.54 -32.61 -9.74
N ASP A 230 14.24 -32.55 -10.06
CA ASP A 230 13.57 -33.43 -11.01
C ASP A 230 14.24 -33.43 -12.39
N LEU A 231 14.61 -32.24 -12.87
CA LEU A 231 15.27 -32.09 -14.18
C LEU A 231 16.70 -32.63 -14.14
N ALA A 232 17.44 -32.38 -13.06
CA ALA A 232 18.79 -32.89 -12.85
C ALA A 232 18.81 -34.43 -12.83
N GLU A 233 17.81 -35.06 -12.21
CA GLU A 233 17.65 -36.52 -12.23
C GLU A 233 17.29 -37.03 -13.63
N LYS A 234 16.30 -36.42 -14.30
CA LYS A 234 15.85 -36.83 -15.64
C LYS A 234 16.93 -36.70 -16.71
N MET A 235 17.82 -35.71 -16.56
CA MET A 235 18.87 -35.40 -17.52
C MET A 235 20.24 -35.99 -17.13
N ASP A 236 20.29 -36.79 -16.06
CA ASP A 236 21.51 -37.44 -15.55
C ASP A 236 22.66 -36.43 -15.31
N TRP A 237 22.33 -35.30 -14.66
CA TRP A 237 23.33 -34.31 -14.28
C TRP A 237 24.26 -34.90 -13.22
N GLY A 238 25.57 -34.68 -13.38
CA GLY A 238 26.59 -35.27 -12.50
C GLY A 238 26.46 -34.84 -11.02
N GLU A 239 27.06 -35.64 -10.13
CA GLU A 239 26.96 -35.50 -8.67
C GLU A 239 27.21 -34.07 -8.15
N ALA A 240 28.20 -33.36 -8.72
CA ALA A 240 28.50 -31.98 -8.33
C ALA A 240 27.34 -31.00 -8.57
N ALA A 241 26.58 -31.19 -9.64
CA ALA A 241 25.41 -30.36 -9.95
C ALA A 241 24.25 -30.68 -9.00
N GLN A 242 24.00 -31.96 -8.73
CA GLN A 242 22.96 -32.39 -7.79
C GLN A 242 23.26 -31.91 -6.36
N GLU A 243 24.51 -32.00 -5.91
CA GLU A 243 24.94 -31.50 -4.60
C GLU A 243 24.72 -29.98 -4.48
N SER A 244 25.05 -29.22 -5.53
CA SER A 244 24.82 -27.77 -5.56
C SER A 244 23.34 -27.41 -5.41
N ILE A 245 22.45 -28.17 -6.06
CA ILE A 245 20.99 -27.96 -5.95
C ILE A 245 20.52 -28.28 -4.52
N GLN A 246 21.00 -29.37 -3.92
CA GLN A 246 20.68 -29.71 -2.53
C GLN A 246 21.15 -28.65 -1.53
N GLN A 247 22.37 -28.12 -1.71
CA GLN A 247 22.88 -27.03 -0.89
C GLN A 247 22.02 -25.78 -1.02
N LEU A 248 21.59 -25.43 -2.24
CA LEU A 248 20.67 -24.31 -2.48
C LEU A 248 19.32 -24.53 -1.79
N ARG A 249 18.76 -25.74 -1.87
CA ARG A 249 17.50 -26.11 -1.19
C ARG A 249 17.59 -25.87 0.31
N VAL A 250 18.65 -26.37 0.95
CA VAL A 250 18.85 -26.23 2.40
C VAL A 250 19.02 -24.75 2.76
N ALA A 251 19.82 -23.99 2.02
CA ALA A 251 20.05 -22.58 2.29
C ALA A 251 18.75 -21.74 2.18
N VAL A 252 17.97 -21.96 1.12
CA VAL A 252 16.67 -21.28 0.94
C VAL A 252 15.68 -21.67 2.02
N LYS A 253 15.61 -22.96 2.37
CA LYS A 253 14.75 -23.45 3.46
C LYS A 253 15.10 -22.81 4.80
N GLN A 254 16.38 -22.78 5.17
CA GLN A 254 16.83 -22.18 6.43
C GLN A 254 16.52 -20.68 6.49
N GLU A 255 16.71 -19.95 5.39
CA GLU A 255 16.40 -18.53 5.34
C GLU A 255 14.90 -18.27 5.49
N TRP A 256 14.07 -19.14 4.89
CA TRP A 256 12.62 -19.08 5.07
C TRP A 256 12.20 -19.38 6.51
N GLU A 257 12.72 -20.44 7.13
CA GLU A 257 12.44 -20.81 8.53
C GLU A 257 12.89 -19.73 9.52
N ARG A 258 14.05 -19.12 9.28
CA ARG A 258 14.56 -18.00 10.07
C ARG A 258 13.60 -16.82 9.98
N ARG A 259 13.22 -16.42 8.76
CA ARG A 259 12.29 -15.32 8.53
C ARG A 259 10.93 -15.58 9.18
N TYR A 260 10.44 -16.81 9.04
CA TYR A 260 9.18 -17.24 9.61
C TYR A 260 9.17 -17.07 11.14
N SER A 261 10.13 -17.69 11.83
CA SER A 261 10.22 -17.70 13.29
C SER A 261 10.48 -16.31 13.89
N SER A 262 11.37 -15.52 13.29
CA SER A 262 11.73 -14.22 13.87
C SER A 262 10.80 -13.07 13.46
N GLU A 263 10.30 -13.04 12.21
CA GLU A 263 9.59 -11.87 11.66
C GLU A 263 8.09 -12.07 11.52
N LEU A 264 7.60 -13.28 11.23
CA LEU A 264 6.20 -13.50 10.85
C LEU A 264 5.37 -14.12 11.98
N GLU A 265 5.97 -15.01 12.77
CA GLU A 265 5.29 -15.77 13.80
C GLU A 265 4.52 -14.90 14.82
N PRO A 266 5.05 -13.78 15.35
CA PRO A 266 4.30 -12.94 16.28
C PRO A 266 3.02 -12.37 15.66
N TYR A 267 3.08 -11.97 14.38
CA TYR A 267 1.94 -11.43 13.66
C TYR A 267 0.90 -12.50 13.33
N ILE A 268 1.35 -13.70 12.99
CA ILE A 268 0.47 -14.86 12.75
C ILE A 268 -0.25 -15.25 14.04
N LYS A 269 0.47 -15.37 15.16
CA LYS A 269 -0.10 -15.66 16.48
C LYS A 269 -1.13 -14.59 16.88
N SER A 270 -0.79 -13.32 16.71
CA SER A 270 -1.71 -12.21 16.98
C SER A 270 -2.96 -12.26 16.10
N ALA A 271 -2.84 -12.55 14.81
CA ALA A 271 -3.96 -12.67 13.88
C ALA A 271 -4.89 -13.84 14.23
N LEU A 272 -4.34 -15.03 14.46
CA LEU A 272 -5.11 -16.21 14.89
C LEU A 272 -5.85 -15.94 16.21
N ARG A 273 -5.17 -15.31 17.17
CA ARG A 273 -5.76 -14.95 18.46
C ARG A 273 -6.94 -13.99 18.29
N ARG A 274 -6.82 -12.98 17.42
CA ARG A 274 -7.93 -12.06 17.12
C ARG A 274 -9.13 -12.81 16.54
N GLU A 275 -8.92 -13.77 15.66
CA GLU A 275 -10.02 -14.56 15.08
C GLU A 275 -10.68 -15.50 16.10
N LEU A 276 -9.91 -16.13 16.99
CA LEU A 276 -10.44 -16.91 18.10
C LEU A 276 -11.30 -16.06 19.04
N ILE A 277 -10.79 -14.88 19.44
CA ILE A 277 -11.54 -13.96 20.31
C ILE A 277 -12.81 -13.49 19.62
N LEU A 278 -12.76 -13.16 18.33
CA LEU A 278 -13.94 -12.80 17.55
C LEU A 278 -14.97 -13.93 17.56
N ARG A 279 -14.54 -15.17 17.36
CA ARG A 279 -15.40 -16.35 17.30
C ARG A 279 -16.11 -16.65 18.63
N PHE A 280 -15.38 -16.61 19.75
CA PHE A 280 -15.88 -17.09 21.04
C PHE A 280 -16.33 -15.97 21.99
N ARG A 281 -15.75 -14.78 21.90
CA ARG A 281 -16.03 -13.63 22.79
C ARG A 281 -16.66 -12.44 22.06
N GLY A 282 -16.72 -12.49 20.73
CA GLY A 282 -17.35 -11.49 19.88
C GLY A 282 -16.48 -10.26 19.60
N ARG A 283 -17.00 -9.39 18.74
CA ARG A 283 -16.27 -8.26 18.17
C ARG A 283 -15.76 -7.25 19.21
N LYS A 284 -16.53 -7.01 20.28
CA LYS A 284 -16.13 -6.06 21.33
C LYS A 284 -14.86 -6.53 22.05
N ALA A 285 -14.76 -7.82 22.35
CA ALA A 285 -13.58 -8.40 22.99
C ALA A 285 -12.37 -8.38 22.04
N GLN A 286 -12.57 -8.69 20.75
CA GLN A 286 -11.51 -8.64 19.73
C GLN A 286 -10.90 -7.23 19.63
N LEU A 287 -11.75 -6.19 19.63
CA LEU A 287 -11.30 -4.81 19.60
C LEU A 287 -10.49 -4.45 20.85
N LEU A 288 -10.95 -4.86 22.04
CA LEU A 288 -10.23 -4.60 23.29
C LEU A 288 -8.87 -5.31 23.35
N GLU A 289 -8.76 -6.52 22.80
CA GLU A 289 -7.47 -7.21 22.69
C GLU A 289 -6.50 -6.42 21.83
N GLY A 290 -6.93 -5.95 20.66
CA GLY A 290 -6.09 -5.17 19.74
C GLY A 290 -5.59 -3.86 20.33
N LEU A 291 -6.24 -3.33 21.37
CA LEU A 291 -5.81 -2.11 22.07
C LEU A 291 -4.67 -2.35 23.07
N GLN A 292 -4.42 -3.58 23.52
CA GLN A 292 -3.39 -3.85 24.54
C GLN A 292 -1.97 -3.56 24.03
N GLU A 293 -1.73 -3.84 22.74
CA GLU A 293 -0.42 -3.65 22.08
C GLU A 293 -0.41 -2.38 21.19
N ASP A 294 -1.47 -1.56 21.24
CA ASP A 294 -1.60 -0.38 20.40
C ASP A 294 -0.70 0.76 20.90
N VAL A 295 0.40 0.99 20.17
CA VAL A 295 1.38 2.05 20.45
C VAL A 295 0.77 3.46 20.39
N GLN A 296 -0.25 3.67 19.55
CA GLN A 296 -0.94 4.96 19.42
C GLN A 296 -1.84 5.19 20.63
N LEU A 297 -2.52 4.15 21.12
CA LEU A 297 -3.28 4.23 22.37
C LEU A 297 -2.36 4.48 23.57
N ALA A 298 -1.26 3.74 23.68
CA ALA A 298 -0.28 3.93 24.75
C ALA A 298 0.22 5.38 24.79
N LYS A 299 0.54 5.95 23.62
CA LYS A 299 0.93 7.36 23.52
C LYS A 299 -0.20 8.32 23.88
N ALA A 300 -1.43 8.03 23.48
CA ALA A 300 -2.57 8.86 23.86
C ALA A 300 -2.78 8.89 25.39
N ILE A 301 -2.63 7.76 26.07
CA ILE A 301 -2.71 7.67 27.54
C ILE A 301 -1.57 8.47 28.19
N GLU A 302 -0.34 8.34 27.70
CA GLU A 302 0.82 9.11 28.18
C GLU A 302 0.54 10.62 28.12
N VAL A 303 0.08 11.10 26.96
CA VAL A 303 -0.21 12.52 26.73
C VAL A 303 -1.38 13.02 27.57
N LEU A 304 -2.40 12.18 27.82
CA LEU A 304 -3.53 12.54 28.66
C LEU A 304 -3.17 12.56 30.16
N ALA A 305 -2.19 11.77 30.59
CA ALA A 305 -1.70 11.76 31.96
C ALA A 305 -0.88 13.02 32.29
N ASP A 306 -0.18 13.59 31.31
CA ASP A 306 0.56 14.84 31.46
C ASP A 306 -0.26 16.06 30.99
N ARG A 307 -0.87 16.75 31.96
CA ARG A 307 -1.70 17.93 31.68
C ARG A 307 -0.90 19.09 31.05
N GLU A 308 0.36 19.25 31.42
CA GLU A 308 1.20 20.33 30.89
C GLU A 308 1.53 20.06 29.43
N GLN A 309 1.95 18.83 29.11
CA GLN A 309 2.17 18.38 27.74
C GLN A 309 0.91 18.54 26.89
N TYR A 310 -0.25 18.06 27.37
CA TYR A 310 -1.53 18.17 26.64
C TYR A 310 -1.91 19.62 26.33
N LEU A 311 -1.81 20.51 27.33
CA LEU A 311 -2.13 21.92 27.15
C LEU A 311 -1.10 22.64 26.27
N GLY A 312 0.17 22.24 26.33
CA GLY A 312 1.23 22.74 25.46
C GLY A 312 0.96 22.45 24.00
N VAL A 313 0.48 21.24 23.66
CA VAL A 313 0.12 20.87 22.28
C VAL A 313 -1.11 21.64 21.77
N LEU A 314 -2.03 22.01 22.67
CA LEU A 314 -3.20 22.83 22.34
C LEU A 314 -2.95 24.35 22.39
N ALA A 315 -1.76 24.78 22.82
CA ALA A 315 -1.40 26.19 22.82
C ALA A 315 -1.16 26.68 21.38
N ALA A 316 -1.49 27.95 21.13
CA ALA A 316 -1.15 28.61 19.87
C ALA A 316 0.38 28.72 19.73
N GLU A 317 0.92 28.59 18.51
CA GLU A 317 2.27 29.07 18.27
C GLU A 317 2.24 30.60 18.42
N GLU A 318 3.05 31.15 19.34
CA GLU A 318 3.22 32.60 19.43
C GLU A 318 3.65 33.11 18.04
N ALA A 319 2.86 34.05 17.51
CA ALA A 319 3.17 34.70 16.25
C ALA A 319 4.51 35.44 16.41
N LYS A 320 5.57 34.88 15.82
CA LYS A 320 6.83 35.61 15.57
C LYS A 320 6.64 36.62 14.45
#